data_AF-A0A965PQ55-F1
#
_entry.id   AF-A0A965PQ55-F1
#
_cell.length_a   1.000
_cell.length_b   1.000
_cell.length_c   1.000
_cell.angle_alpha   90.00
_cell.angle_beta   90.00
_cell.angle_gamma   90.00
#
_symmetry.space_group_name_H-M   'P 1'
#
loop_
_entity.id
_entity.type
_entity.pdbx_description
1 polymer ?
#
loop_
_entity_poly.entity_id
_entity_poly.type
_entity_poly.pdbx_seq_one_letter_code
_entity_poly.pdbx_strand_id
1 'polypeptide(L)'
;EEGHKGLRRSHRPGILFGGAKYTTTSVAPDDSQFLQSRQFAVEEILRAFRVPPSMAGVIQSGAQAYASVEMNGIHFVMHTLRPYVTKIEDGYSNKLLTNGAFMKFNLDGLMRGDFGSRVAGYSSGLQAGWLSINDVRRFEDLRPAEGGDAYRVPLANVDLAAAGLTELDRKTMMAQRLINAGFEPASVLKALDIDPIAHTGVAPVLLQQVTEPAPTYDVNQRDVNVTMPEVVVNVPPANVSVAAPVINVPETVVRVNVPESKPTVRTVERDADGRILTITERVEE
;
A
#
# COMPACT_ATOMS: atom_id res chain seq x y z
N GLU A 1 30.26 50.12 48.93
CA GLU A 1 29.02 49.68 48.25
C GLU A 1 28.22 50.84 47.62
N GLU A 2 28.06 51.97 48.31
CA GLU A 2 27.29 53.14 47.81
C GLU A 2 27.75 53.75 46.47
N GLY A 3 29.04 53.60 46.12
CA GLY A 3 29.60 54.11 44.86
C GLY A 3 29.17 53.37 43.59
N HIS A 4 28.62 52.15 43.72
CA HIS A 4 28.27 51.28 42.58
C HIS A 4 26.79 50.85 42.59
N LYS A 5 25.97 51.38 43.50
CA LYS A 5 24.52 51.12 43.58
C LYS A 5 23.73 52.09 42.68
N GLY A 6 22.83 51.56 41.85
CA GLY A 6 21.87 52.32 41.03
C GLY A 6 22.12 52.27 39.51
N LEU A 7 21.05 52.49 38.73
CA LEU A 7 21.02 52.32 37.26
C LEU A 7 22.11 53.12 36.52
N ARG A 8 22.33 54.38 36.92
CA ARG A 8 23.36 55.27 36.30
C ARG A 8 24.81 54.91 36.68
N ARG A 9 24.99 53.99 37.63
CA ARG A 9 26.31 53.54 38.14
C ARG A 9 26.59 52.07 37.80
N SER A 10 25.66 51.41 37.09
CA SER A 10 25.87 50.10 36.48
C SER A 10 27.06 50.16 35.51
N HIS A 11 27.86 49.11 35.45
CA HIS A 11 29.07 48.97 34.61
C HIS A 11 30.32 49.78 35.02
N ARG A 12 30.32 50.44 36.19
CA ARG A 12 31.57 51.04 36.70
C ARG A 12 32.51 49.95 37.23
N PRO A 13 33.79 49.92 36.82
CA PRO A 13 34.75 48.93 37.29
C PRO A 13 34.96 49.08 38.80
N GLY A 14 34.70 48.02 39.55
CA GLY A 14 34.94 47.96 41.00
C GLY A 14 36.35 47.48 41.28
N ILE A 15 37.17 48.33 41.91
CA ILE A 15 38.55 47.97 42.28
C ILE A 15 38.51 47.48 43.73
N LEU A 16 38.96 46.25 43.96
CA LEU A 16 39.03 45.64 45.28
C LEU A 16 40.49 45.47 45.70
N PHE A 17 40.83 45.91 46.91
CA PHE A 17 42.17 45.78 47.49
C PHE A 17 42.17 44.72 48.61
N GLY A 18 43.34 44.15 48.92
CA GLY A 18 43.54 43.34 50.13
C GLY A 18 42.97 41.92 50.09
N GLY A 19 42.91 41.27 48.92
CA GLY A 19 42.44 39.87 48.82
C GLY A 19 40.92 39.69 48.91
N ALA A 20 40.15 40.79 48.93
CA ALA A 20 38.70 40.74 48.91
C ALA A 20 38.17 40.17 47.58
N LYS A 21 37.28 39.17 47.66
CA LYS A 21 36.60 38.55 46.51
C LYS A 21 35.17 39.07 46.41
N TYR A 22 34.79 39.54 45.23
CA TYR A 22 33.40 39.89 44.92
C TYR A 22 32.61 38.60 44.67
N THR A 23 31.56 38.37 45.45
CA THR A 23 30.58 37.31 45.20
C THR A 23 29.33 37.94 44.60
N THR A 24 29.08 37.66 43.33
CA THR A 24 27.87 38.12 42.65
C THR A 24 26.64 37.48 43.31
N THR A 25 25.78 38.28 43.94
CA THR A 25 24.49 37.82 44.50
C THR A 25 23.36 37.81 43.45
N SER A 26 23.67 38.07 42.18
CA SER A 26 22.68 38.05 41.10
C SER A 26 22.35 36.62 40.70
N VAL A 27 21.10 36.21 40.90
CA VAL A 27 20.51 35.08 40.18
C VAL A 27 20.40 35.49 38.71
N ALA A 28 20.89 34.64 37.81
CA ALA A 28 20.76 34.79 36.37
C ALA A 28 19.92 33.63 35.83
N PRO A 29 19.31 33.79 34.65
CA PRO A 29 18.05 34.47 34.38
C PRO A 29 16.84 33.56 34.71
N ASP A 30 16.03 33.97 35.69
CA ASP A 30 14.74 33.32 36.01
C ASP A 30 13.73 33.40 34.86
N ASP A 31 13.86 34.39 33.97
CA ASP A 31 12.92 34.62 32.87
C ASP A 31 12.84 33.42 31.90
N SER A 32 13.96 32.73 31.67
CA SER A 32 13.97 31.51 30.86
C SER A 32 13.31 30.32 31.58
N GLN A 33 13.41 30.25 32.91
CA GLN A 33 12.75 29.19 33.71
C GLN A 33 11.23 29.41 33.80
N PHE A 34 10.78 30.66 33.92
CA PHE A 34 9.36 30.99 33.89
C PHE A 34 8.72 30.63 32.54
N LEU A 35 9.36 30.95 31.42
CA LEU A 35 8.85 30.57 30.10
C LEU A 35 8.79 29.05 29.91
N GLN A 36 9.81 28.32 30.34
CA GLN A 36 9.80 26.85 30.32
C GLN A 36 8.70 26.26 31.20
N SER A 37 8.48 26.80 32.40
CA SER A 37 7.39 26.34 33.28
C SER A 37 6.01 26.56 32.66
N ARG A 38 5.81 27.67 31.96
CA ARG A 38 4.56 27.96 31.24
C ARG A 38 4.36 27.03 30.06
N GLN A 39 5.42 26.70 29.31
CA GLN A 39 5.35 25.75 28.22
C GLN A 39 4.99 24.34 28.72
N PHE A 40 5.60 23.90 29.83
CA PHE A 40 5.29 22.62 30.46
C PHE A 40 3.84 22.56 30.95
N ALA A 41 3.32 23.65 31.55
CA ALA A 41 1.91 23.72 31.96
C ALA A 41 0.94 23.57 30.77
N VAL A 42 1.28 24.13 29.60
CA VAL A 42 0.47 23.93 28.38
C VAL A 42 0.51 22.45 27.96
N GLU A 43 1.67 21.81 27.98
CA GLU A 43 1.79 20.38 27.65
C GLU A 43 1.01 19.48 28.63
N GLU A 44 0.97 19.81 29.93
CA GLU A 44 0.17 19.09 30.92
C GLU A 44 -1.33 19.15 30.62
N ILE A 45 -1.84 20.34 30.24
CA ILE A 45 -3.25 20.51 29.84
C ILE A 45 -3.54 19.67 28.60
N LEU A 46 -2.68 19.73 27.57
CA LEU A 46 -2.85 18.95 26.35
C LEU A 46 -2.84 17.44 26.65
N ARG A 47 -1.99 16.99 27.57
CA ARG A 47 -1.92 15.59 28.01
C ARG A 47 -3.20 15.14 28.71
N ALA A 48 -3.81 16.00 29.53
CA ALA A 48 -5.10 15.72 30.16
C ALA A 48 -6.22 15.51 29.12
N PHE A 49 -6.22 16.30 28.04
CA PHE A 49 -7.17 16.16 26.93
C PHE A 49 -6.74 15.15 25.86
N ARG A 50 -5.57 14.51 26.00
CA ARG A 50 -4.98 13.59 25.02
C ARG A 50 -4.75 14.22 23.65
N VAL A 51 -4.50 15.53 23.58
CA VAL A 51 -4.24 16.25 22.33
C VAL A 51 -2.74 16.27 22.07
N PRO A 52 -2.26 15.86 20.87
CA PRO A 52 -0.85 15.97 20.50
C PRO A 52 -0.35 17.44 20.52
N PRO A 53 0.84 17.74 21.07
CA PRO A 53 1.39 19.10 21.11
C PRO A 53 1.58 19.76 19.74
N SER A 54 1.88 18.96 18.72
CA SER A 54 1.99 19.36 17.32
C SER A 54 0.72 20.03 16.78
N MET A 55 -0.46 19.56 17.18
CA MET A 55 -1.74 20.08 16.72
C MET A 55 -2.11 21.40 17.41
N ALA A 56 -1.57 21.63 18.62
CA ALA A 56 -1.74 22.87 19.36
C ALA A 56 -0.70 23.95 19.01
N GLY A 57 0.21 23.68 18.06
CA GLY A 57 1.29 24.60 17.70
C GLY A 57 2.37 24.75 18.76
N VAL A 58 2.35 23.90 19.81
CA VAL A 58 3.36 23.87 20.88
C VAL A 58 4.45 22.91 20.44
N ILE A 59 5.25 23.35 19.48
CA ILE A 59 6.33 22.53 18.92
C ILE A 59 7.61 22.91 19.64
N GLN A 60 8.07 22.02 20.53
CA GLN A 60 9.42 22.12 21.08
C GLN A 60 10.43 21.88 19.95
N SER A 61 11.32 22.84 19.73
CA SER A 61 12.34 22.78 18.67
C SER A 61 13.18 21.49 18.83
N GLY A 62 13.03 20.55 17.90
CA GLY A 62 13.81 19.31 17.83
C GLY A 62 13.11 18.03 18.31
N ALA A 63 11.95 18.10 18.98
CA ALA A 63 11.25 16.89 19.49
C ALA A 63 10.23 16.29 18.52
N GLN A 64 9.79 17.04 17.51
CA GLN A 64 9.04 16.48 16.40
C GLN A 64 10.06 15.93 15.39
N ALA A 65 10.47 14.68 15.59
CA ALA A 65 10.92 13.89 14.46
C ALA A 65 9.80 13.99 13.41
N TYR A 66 10.16 14.31 12.16
CA TYR A 66 9.28 14.53 11.00
C TYR A 66 8.45 13.29 10.60
N ALA A 67 7.90 12.55 11.57
CA ALA A 67 6.88 11.56 11.37
C ALA A 67 5.64 12.29 10.88
N SER A 68 5.50 12.34 9.55
CA SER A 68 4.30 12.52 8.75
C SER A 68 3.14 13.18 9.51
N VAL A 69 2.83 14.43 9.15
CA VAL A 69 1.69 15.19 9.70
C VAL A 69 0.40 14.35 9.64
N GLU A 70 0.30 13.48 8.64
CA GLU A 70 -0.76 12.50 8.44
C GLU A 70 -0.82 11.46 9.56
N MET A 71 0.31 10.86 9.95
CA MET A 71 0.38 9.92 11.08
C MET A 71 -0.02 10.58 12.40
N ASN A 72 0.32 11.86 12.57
CA ASN A 72 -0.10 12.65 13.72
C ASN A 72 -1.61 12.91 13.73
N GLY A 73 -2.17 13.20 12.55
CA GLY A 73 -3.61 13.28 12.34
C GLY A 73 -4.31 11.97 12.73
N ILE A 74 -3.80 10.82 12.26
CA ILE A 74 -4.34 9.49 12.60
C ILE A 74 -4.29 9.26 14.12
N HIS A 75 -3.16 9.55 14.77
CA HIS A 75 -3.00 9.39 16.20
C HIS A 75 -4.03 10.22 17.00
N PHE A 76 -4.29 11.46 16.58
CA PHE A 76 -5.32 12.32 17.18
C PHE A 76 -6.73 11.73 17.03
N VAL A 77 -7.08 11.23 15.85
CA VAL A 77 -8.40 10.60 15.63
C VAL A 77 -8.56 9.36 16.51
N MET A 78 -7.55 8.50 16.55
CA MET A 78 -7.60 7.23 17.26
C MET A 78 -7.65 7.40 18.78
N HIS A 79 -6.76 8.22 19.36
CA HIS A 79 -6.59 8.28 20.81
C HIS A 79 -7.39 9.39 21.48
N THR A 80 -7.74 10.44 20.74
CA THR A 80 -8.45 11.61 21.27
C THR A 80 -9.92 11.56 20.90
N LEU A 81 -10.24 11.61 19.60
CA LEU A 81 -11.63 11.81 19.15
C LEU A 81 -12.50 10.56 19.31
N ARG A 82 -11.99 9.39 18.93
CA ARG A 82 -12.79 8.15 18.91
C ARG A 82 -13.46 7.82 20.26
N PRO A 83 -12.79 7.93 21.42
CA PRO A 83 -13.44 7.75 22.71
C PRO A 83 -14.61 8.71 23.00
N TYR A 84 -14.54 9.96 22.53
CA TYR A 84 -15.64 10.92 22.72
C TYR A 84 -16.79 10.62 21.76
N VAL A 85 -16.46 10.35 20.49
CA VAL A 85 -17.44 10.05 19.44
C VAL A 85 -18.24 8.80 19.80
N THR A 86 -17.58 7.71 20.22
CA THR A 86 -18.27 6.47 20.62
C THR A 86 -19.23 6.67 21.79
N LYS A 87 -18.88 7.50 22.80
CA LYS A 87 -19.80 7.83 23.88
C LYS A 87 -21.06 8.55 23.38
N ILE A 88 -20.89 9.42 22.39
CA ILE A 88 -21.98 10.15 21.78
C ILE A 88 -22.85 9.20 20.93
N GLU A 89 -22.22 8.35 20.11
CA GLU A 89 -22.89 7.30 19.32
C GLU A 89 -23.72 6.38 20.21
N ASP A 90 -23.14 5.86 21.28
CA ASP A 90 -23.83 4.99 22.24
C ASP A 90 -24.97 5.72 22.95
N GLY A 91 -24.74 6.98 23.33
CA GLY A 91 -25.73 7.80 24.01
C GLY A 91 -26.98 8.03 23.16
N TYR A 92 -26.79 8.40 21.89
CA TYR A 92 -27.91 8.64 20.96
C TYR A 92 -28.52 7.35 20.45
N SER A 93 -27.71 6.33 20.12
CA SER A 93 -28.23 5.05 19.61
C SER A 93 -29.12 4.36 20.62
N ASN A 94 -28.75 4.37 21.91
CA ASN A 94 -29.53 3.71 22.95
C ASN A 94 -30.75 4.52 23.42
N LYS A 95 -30.72 5.85 23.33
CA LYS A 95 -31.78 6.71 23.89
C LYS A 95 -32.75 7.26 22.85
N LEU A 96 -32.30 7.52 21.63
CA LEU A 96 -33.09 8.19 20.59
C LEU A 96 -33.65 7.21 19.57
N LEU A 97 -32.90 6.14 19.26
CA LEU A 97 -33.28 5.19 18.22
C LEU A 97 -33.96 3.97 18.82
N THR A 98 -34.99 3.46 18.13
CA THR A 98 -35.71 2.23 18.48
C THR A 98 -35.66 1.29 17.27
N ASN A 99 -35.77 -0.03 17.49
CA ASN A 99 -35.68 -1.09 16.46
C ASN A 99 -34.30 -1.34 15.83
N GLY A 100 -33.28 -1.66 16.65
CA GLY A 100 -32.01 -2.22 16.13
C GLY A 100 -31.22 -1.29 15.19
N ALA A 101 -31.62 -0.02 15.10
CA ALA A 101 -30.90 1.02 14.38
C ALA A 101 -29.82 1.63 15.30
N PHE A 102 -28.67 1.92 14.72
CA PHE A 102 -27.57 2.58 15.43
C PHE A 102 -27.11 3.80 14.63
N MET A 103 -26.68 4.84 15.34
CA MET A 103 -26.05 6.01 14.77
C MET A 103 -24.54 5.83 14.83
N LYS A 104 -23.87 5.99 13.70
CA LYS A 104 -22.40 5.95 13.59
C LYS A 104 -21.93 7.20 12.85
N PHE A 105 -20.99 7.92 13.45
CA PHE A 105 -20.26 8.98 12.78
C PHE A 105 -19.15 8.38 11.91
N ASN A 106 -19.09 8.82 10.66
CA ASN A 106 -18.00 8.47 9.77
C ASN A 106 -16.78 9.35 10.11
N LEU A 107 -15.80 8.78 10.82
CA LEU A 107 -14.50 9.41 11.11
C LEU A 107 -13.47 9.16 10.00
N ASP A 108 -13.80 8.31 9.02
CA ASP A 108 -12.92 7.93 7.91
C ASP A 108 -12.68 9.11 6.95
N GLY A 109 -13.58 10.10 6.95
CA GLY A 109 -13.36 11.40 6.32
C GLY A 109 -12.16 12.16 6.90
N LEU A 110 -11.90 12.02 8.20
CA LEU A 110 -10.77 12.67 8.88
C LEU A 110 -9.48 11.85 8.73
N MET A 111 -9.61 10.53 8.57
CA MET A 111 -8.51 9.62 8.21
C MET A 111 -8.22 9.57 6.70
N ARG A 112 -8.94 10.36 5.89
CA ARG A 112 -8.84 10.36 4.41
C ARG A 112 -7.47 10.81 3.89
N GLY A 113 -6.61 11.36 4.75
CA GLY A 113 -5.20 11.60 4.45
C GLY A 113 -4.42 10.33 4.05
N ASP A 114 -4.93 9.13 4.36
CA ASP A 114 -4.34 7.84 3.97
C ASP A 114 -5.32 6.96 3.18
N PHE A 115 -5.95 7.52 2.15
CA PHE A 115 -6.77 6.75 1.21
C PHE A 115 -5.97 5.61 0.55
N GLY A 116 -4.67 5.80 0.35
CA GLY A 116 -3.77 4.82 -0.25
C GLY A 116 -3.70 3.52 0.54
N SER A 117 -3.37 3.58 1.84
CA SER A 117 -3.28 2.36 2.66
C SER A 117 -4.65 1.70 2.86
N ARG A 118 -5.73 2.49 2.89
CA ARG A 118 -7.10 1.95 2.99
C ARG A 118 -7.48 1.15 1.75
N VAL A 119 -7.28 1.71 0.55
CA VAL A 119 -7.53 1.00 -0.71
C VAL A 119 -6.62 -0.21 -0.86
N ALA A 120 -5.36 -0.12 -0.42
CA ALA A 120 -4.45 -1.26 -0.39
C ALA A 120 -4.97 -2.38 0.54
N GLY A 121 -5.51 -2.04 1.72
CA GLY A 121 -6.16 -2.97 2.63
C GLY A 121 -7.36 -3.67 2.01
N TYR A 122 -8.25 -2.92 1.35
CA TYR A 122 -9.40 -3.51 0.64
C TYR A 122 -8.95 -4.40 -0.53
N SER A 123 -7.95 -3.98 -1.29
CA SER A 123 -7.38 -4.78 -2.39
C SER A 123 -6.84 -6.12 -1.88
N SER A 124 -6.08 -6.10 -0.78
CA SER A 124 -5.59 -7.31 -0.12
C SER A 124 -6.72 -8.21 0.36
N GLY A 125 -7.78 -7.63 0.94
CA GLY A 125 -8.91 -8.41 1.42
C GLY A 125 -9.80 -9.02 0.33
N LEU A 126 -10.00 -8.28 -0.78
CA LEU A 126 -10.67 -8.79 -1.97
C LEU A 126 -9.85 -9.89 -2.64
N GLN A 127 -8.52 -9.76 -2.69
CA GLN A 127 -7.61 -10.79 -3.22
C GLN A 127 -7.54 -12.02 -2.31
N ALA A 128 -7.62 -11.86 -1.00
CA ALA A 128 -7.66 -12.99 -0.07
C ALA A 128 -9.05 -13.66 0.00
N GLY A 129 -10.08 -13.03 -0.57
CA GLY A 129 -11.43 -13.59 -0.70
C GLY A 129 -12.27 -13.59 0.57
N TRP A 130 -11.86 -12.88 1.63
CA TRP A 130 -12.67 -12.69 2.84
C TRP A 130 -13.50 -11.41 2.84
N LEU A 131 -13.26 -10.51 1.87
CA LEU A 131 -14.11 -9.35 1.60
C LEU A 131 -14.87 -9.54 0.28
N SER A 132 -16.16 -9.15 0.28
CA SER A 132 -16.94 -8.95 -0.95
C SER A 132 -16.89 -7.49 -1.41
N ILE A 133 -17.31 -7.22 -2.64
CA ILE A 133 -17.36 -5.86 -3.18
C ILE A 133 -18.38 -5.01 -2.40
N ASN A 134 -19.50 -5.62 -2.00
CA ASN A 134 -20.53 -4.95 -1.22
C ASN A 134 -20.11 -4.67 0.23
N ASP A 135 -19.23 -5.50 0.82
CA ASP A 135 -18.64 -5.19 2.13
C ASP A 135 -17.79 -3.91 2.07
N VAL A 136 -16.94 -3.78 1.05
CA VAL A 136 -16.13 -2.58 0.84
C VAL A 136 -17.03 -1.35 0.60
N ARG A 137 -18.08 -1.50 -0.21
CA ARG A 137 -19.06 -0.42 -0.44
C ARG A 137 -19.78 -0.01 0.83
N ARG A 138 -20.12 -0.96 1.69
CA ARG A 138 -20.73 -0.69 3.00
C ARG A 138 -19.79 0.08 3.93
N PHE A 139 -18.49 -0.21 3.89
CA PHE A 139 -17.50 0.57 4.65
C PHE A 139 -17.30 1.99 4.12
N GLU A 140 -17.42 2.18 2.81
CA GLU A 140 -17.34 3.50 2.16
C GLU A 140 -18.70 4.23 2.09
N ASP A 141 -19.73 3.74 2.79
CA ASP A 141 -21.10 4.29 2.77
C ASP A 141 -21.69 4.44 1.35
N LEU A 142 -21.31 3.55 0.43
CA LEU A 142 -21.79 3.48 -0.95
C LEU A 142 -22.97 2.53 -1.08
N ARG A 143 -23.86 2.81 -2.06
CA ARG A 143 -24.96 1.92 -2.40
C ARG A 143 -24.41 0.56 -2.91
N PRO A 144 -25.02 -0.56 -2.50
CA PRO A 144 -24.60 -1.88 -2.96
C PRO A 144 -24.69 -2.00 -4.48
N ALA A 145 -23.79 -2.79 -5.05
CA ALA A 145 -23.82 -3.17 -6.46
C ALA A 145 -24.48 -4.55 -6.61
N GLU A 146 -25.20 -4.73 -7.72
CA GLU A 146 -25.76 -6.01 -8.11
C GLU A 146 -24.63 -7.04 -8.36
N GLY A 147 -24.73 -8.22 -7.76
CA GLY A 147 -23.69 -9.26 -7.84
C GLY A 147 -22.43 -8.97 -7.00
N GLY A 148 -22.45 -7.96 -6.13
CA GLY A 148 -21.33 -7.56 -5.28
C GLY A 148 -21.13 -8.39 -4.00
N ASP A 149 -22.08 -9.26 -3.65
CA ASP A 149 -22.05 -10.12 -2.45
C ASP A 149 -21.28 -11.43 -2.67
N ALA A 150 -20.83 -11.68 -3.90
CA ALA A 150 -20.05 -12.88 -4.22
C ALA A 150 -18.60 -12.74 -3.71
N TYR A 151 -18.20 -13.65 -2.81
CA TYR A 151 -16.81 -13.80 -2.41
C TYR A 151 -15.99 -14.37 -3.57
N ARG A 152 -14.95 -13.63 -3.98
CA ARG A 152 -14.08 -14.00 -5.09
C ARG A 152 -12.74 -14.44 -4.53
N VAL A 153 -12.23 -15.58 -5.00
CA VAL A 153 -10.86 -16.01 -4.73
C VAL A 153 -10.11 -15.96 -6.07
N PRO A 154 -8.91 -15.36 -6.14
CA PRO A 154 -8.15 -15.29 -7.38
C PRO A 154 -7.80 -16.69 -7.86
N LEU A 155 -8.39 -17.09 -8.98
CA LEU A 155 -8.18 -18.40 -9.60
C LEU A 155 -6.98 -18.34 -10.55
N ALA A 156 -5.77 -18.12 -10.01
CA ALA A 156 -4.51 -17.93 -10.75
C ALA A 156 -4.49 -16.72 -11.72
N ASN A 157 -3.31 -16.13 -11.94
CA ASN A 157 -3.12 -15.06 -12.91
C ASN A 157 -3.21 -15.65 -14.34
N VAL A 158 -4.42 -15.69 -14.89
CA VAL A 158 -4.67 -15.97 -16.30
C VAL A 158 -5.31 -14.76 -16.96
N ASP A 159 -4.95 -14.52 -18.22
CA ASP A 159 -5.47 -13.40 -19.01
C ASP A 159 -7.00 -13.50 -19.14
N LEU A 160 -7.71 -12.36 -19.12
CA LEU A 160 -9.18 -12.29 -19.08
C LEU A 160 -9.80 -12.94 -20.34
N ALA A 161 -9.12 -12.83 -21.49
CA ALA A 161 -9.50 -13.51 -22.73
C ALA A 161 -9.27 -15.03 -22.68
N ALA A 162 -8.37 -15.50 -21.81
CA ALA A 162 -8.01 -16.90 -21.60
C ALA A 162 -8.68 -17.53 -20.38
N ALA A 163 -9.49 -16.79 -19.62
CA ALA A 163 -10.16 -17.28 -18.42
C ALA A 163 -11.01 -18.53 -18.71
N GLY A 164 -11.77 -18.52 -19.82
CA GLY A 164 -12.56 -19.67 -20.27
C GLY A 164 -11.71 -20.86 -20.73
N LEU A 165 -10.47 -20.63 -21.19
CA LEU A 165 -9.57 -21.72 -21.60
C LEU A 165 -9.15 -22.58 -20.41
N THR A 166 -8.94 -21.99 -19.23
CA THR A 166 -8.60 -22.79 -18.04
C THR A 166 -9.75 -23.63 -17.52
N GLU A 167 -10.98 -23.13 -17.62
CA GLU A 167 -12.17 -23.90 -17.28
C GLU A 167 -12.37 -25.04 -18.29
N LEU A 168 -12.24 -24.73 -19.58
CA LEU A 168 -12.37 -25.69 -20.67
C LEU A 168 -11.28 -26.77 -20.61
N ASP A 169 -10.02 -26.40 -20.37
CA ASP A 169 -8.89 -27.31 -20.20
C ASP A 169 -9.10 -28.27 -19.01
N ARG A 170 -9.60 -27.77 -17.88
CA ARG A 170 -9.96 -28.63 -16.75
C ARG A 170 -11.11 -29.58 -17.08
N LYS A 171 -12.14 -29.10 -17.77
CA LYS A 171 -13.28 -29.92 -18.21
C LYS A 171 -12.84 -30.99 -19.22
N THR A 172 -11.98 -30.68 -20.19
CA THR A 172 -11.47 -31.65 -21.17
C THR A 172 -10.53 -32.67 -20.52
N MET A 173 -9.66 -32.27 -19.58
CA MET A 173 -8.86 -33.21 -18.79
C MET A 173 -9.72 -34.18 -17.97
N MET A 174 -10.81 -33.69 -17.35
CA MET A 174 -11.77 -34.55 -16.65
C MET A 174 -12.46 -35.52 -17.61
N ALA A 175 -12.89 -35.04 -18.78
CA ALA A 175 -13.51 -35.88 -19.81
C ALA A 175 -12.56 -36.98 -20.30
N GLN A 176 -11.30 -36.65 -20.58
CA GLN A 176 -10.28 -37.63 -21.03
C GLN A 176 -10.06 -38.73 -19.99
N ARG A 177 -10.01 -38.38 -18.69
CA ARG A 177 -9.86 -39.37 -17.61
C ARG A 177 -11.05 -40.32 -17.52
N LEU A 178 -12.26 -39.80 -17.67
CA LEU A 178 -13.49 -40.60 -17.63
C LEU A 178 -13.61 -41.52 -18.84
N ILE A 179 -13.29 -41.02 -20.04
CA ILE A 179 -13.32 -41.82 -21.27
C ILE A 179 -12.28 -42.95 -21.20
N ASN A 180 -11.07 -42.67 -20.73
CA ASN A 180 -10.04 -43.71 -20.54
C ASN A 180 -10.41 -44.74 -19.46
N ALA A 181 -11.22 -44.36 -18.48
CA ALA A 181 -11.76 -45.28 -17.47
C ALA A 181 -12.92 -46.15 -17.99
N GLY A 182 -13.37 -45.94 -19.23
CA GLY A 182 -14.39 -46.76 -19.89
C GLY A 182 -15.81 -46.20 -19.84
N PHE A 183 -16.01 -44.93 -19.45
CA PHE A 183 -17.32 -44.28 -19.51
C PHE A 183 -17.68 -43.88 -20.94
N GLU A 184 -18.98 -43.91 -21.28
CA GLU A 184 -19.47 -43.57 -22.62
C GLU A 184 -19.19 -42.08 -22.93
N PRO A 185 -18.49 -41.76 -24.04
CA PRO A 185 -18.10 -40.39 -24.37
C PRO A 185 -19.27 -39.40 -24.45
N ALA A 186 -20.41 -39.82 -25.00
CA ALA A 186 -21.60 -38.96 -25.13
C ALA A 186 -22.18 -38.55 -23.77
N SER A 187 -22.17 -39.46 -22.81
CA SER A 187 -22.65 -39.19 -21.45
C SER A 187 -21.73 -38.26 -20.67
N VAL A 188 -20.41 -38.41 -20.83
CA VAL A 188 -19.38 -37.61 -20.17
C VAL A 188 -19.38 -36.17 -20.68
N LEU A 189 -19.51 -35.98 -22.00
CA LEU A 189 -19.55 -34.66 -22.62
C LEU A 189 -20.82 -33.90 -22.21
N LYS A 190 -21.98 -34.58 -22.16
CA LYS A 190 -23.23 -34.01 -21.65
C LYS A 190 -23.16 -33.64 -20.17
N ALA A 191 -22.44 -34.41 -19.36
CA ALA A 191 -22.27 -34.13 -17.93
C ALA A 191 -21.34 -32.94 -17.65
N LEU A 192 -20.40 -32.64 -18.57
CA LEU A 192 -19.42 -31.56 -18.45
C LEU A 192 -19.79 -30.30 -19.25
N ASP A 193 -20.97 -30.30 -19.88
CA ASP A 193 -21.50 -29.21 -20.72
C ASP A 193 -20.54 -28.85 -21.87
N ILE A 194 -19.93 -29.88 -22.47
CA ILE A 194 -19.07 -29.76 -23.66
C ILE A 194 -19.85 -30.27 -24.87
N ASP A 195 -19.82 -29.52 -25.96
CA ASP A 195 -20.48 -29.92 -27.20
C ASP A 195 -19.90 -31.24 -27.75
N PRO A 196 -20.75 -32.18 -28.21
CA PRO A 196 -20.29 -33.41 -28.81
C PRO A 196 -19.48 -33.15 -30.08
N ILE A 197 -18.21 -33.54 -30.08
CA ILE A 197 -17.41 -33.59 -31.30
C ILE A 197 -17.61 -34.97 -31.92
N ALA A 198 -18.06 -35.01 -33.16
CA ALA A 198 -18.19 -36.26 -33.90
C ALA A 198 -16.80 -36.89 -34.09
N HIS A 199 -16.61 -38.11 -33.57
CA HIS A 199 -15.46 -38.92 -33.95
C HIS A 199 -15.55 -39.20 -35.46
N THR A 200 -14.42 -39.05 -36.18
CA THR A 200 -14.36 -39.27 -37.63
C THR A 200 -14.39 -40.74 -38.02
N GLY A 201 -14.52 -41.67 -37.06
CA GLY A 201 -14.54 -43.12 -37.27
C GLY A 201 -13.22 -43.72 -37.77
N VAL A 202 -12.22 -42.89 -38.04
CA VAL A 202 -10.88 -43.32 -38.44
C VAL A 202 -10.10 -43.73 -37.20
N ALA A 203 -9.47 -44.90 -37.24
CA ALA A 203 -8.60 -45.34 -36.16
C ALA A 203 -7.45 -44.33 -35.95
N PRO A 204 -7.10 -43.96 -34.71
CA PRO A 204 -6.01 -43.04 -34.45
C PRO A 204 -4.69 -43.57 -35.04
N VAL A 205 -3.86 -42.67 -35.56
CA VAL A 205 -2.58 -42.98 -36.23
C VAL A 205 -1.59 -43.76 -35.32
N LEU A 206 -1.83 -43.77 -34.01
CA LEU A 206 -1.08 -44.54 -33.03
C LEU A 206 -1.39 -46.06 -33.06
N LEU A 207 -2.41 -46.50 -33.79
CA LEU A 207 -2.72 -47.92 -34.03
C LEU A 207 -2.11 -48.39 -35.36
N GLN A 208 -0.78 -48.33 -35.48
CA GLN A 208 -0.11 -49.13 -36.51
C GLN A 208 -0.01 -50.57 -35.99
N GLN A 209 -0.83 -51.47 -36.55
CA GLN A 209 -0.73 -52.89 -36.25
C GLN A 209 0.64 -53.41 -36.69
N VAL A 210 1.35 -54.04 -35.76
CA VAL A 210 2.55 -54.83 -36.07
C VAL A 210 2.09 -56.06 -36.85
N THR A 211 2.31 -56.06 -38.16
CA THR A 211 2.18 -57.28 -38.96
C THR A 211 3.50 -58.03 -38.86
N GLU A 212 3.56 -59.07 -38.03
CA GLU A 212 4.65 -60.05 -38.09
C GLU A 212 4.47 -60.91 -39.36
N PRO A 213 5.44 -60.98 -40.29
CA PRO A 213 5.42 -62.00 -41.33
C PRO A 213 5.90 -63.35 -40.77
N ALA A 214 5.17 -64.40 -41.12
CA ALA A 214 5.33 -65.79 -40.67
C ALA A 214 6.69 -66.43 -41.02
N PRO A 215 7.15 -67.45 -40.26
CA PRO A 215 8.43 -68.09 -40.48
C PRO A 215 8.38 -69.06 -41.67
N THR A 216 9.30 -68.91 -42.64
CA THR A 216 9.54 -69.93 -43.66
C THR A 216 11.04 -70.16 -43.90
N TYR A 217 11.43 -71.42 -43.67
CA TYR A 217 12.67 -72.18 -43.88
C TYR A 217 13.28 -72.02 -45.31
N ASP A 218 14.49 -72.41 -45.70
CA ASP A 218 15.82 -72.76 -45.14
C ASP A 218 16.70 -73.12 -46.38
N VAL A 219 18.00 -73.32 -46.17
CA VAL A 219 18.98 -74.12 -46.95
C VAL A 219 19.58 -73.57 -48.26
N ASN A 220 20.89 -73.29 -48.17
CA ASN A 220 21.93 -73.17 -49.22
C ASN A 220 22.22 -71.76 -49.80
N GLN A 221 23.30 -71.11 -49.34
CA GLN A 221 24.54 -70.90 -50.12
C GLN A 221 25.51 -69.86 -49.51
N ARG A 222 26.65 -70.39 -49.06
CA ARG A 222 28.07 -69.96 -49.22
C ARG A 222 28.52 -68.52 -48.92
N ASP A 223 29.38 -68.46 -47.90
CA ASP A 223 30.50 -67.53 -47.61
C ASP A 223 30.81 -66.42 -48.61
N VAL A 224 30.90 -65.17 -48.09
CA VAL A 224 32.01 -64.27 -48.39
C VAL A 224 32.33 -63.42 -47.14
N ASN A 225 33.50 -63.65 -46.55
CA ASN A 225 34.12 -62.75 -45.58
C ASN A 225 34.91 -61.66 -46.33
N VAL A 226 34.57 -60.38 -46.17
CA VAL A 226 35.45 -59.25 -46.53
C VAL A 226 35.32 -58.13 -45.50
N THR A 227 36.19 -58.19 -44.49
CA THR A 227 37.07 -57.10 -44.04
C THR A 227 36.60 -55.66 -44.20
N MET A 228 36.31 -54.96 -43.09
CA MET A 228 36.95 -53.68 -42.71
C MET A 228 36.84 -53.45 -41.19
N PRO A 229 37.88 -52.91 -40.52
CA PRO A 229 37.89 -52.67 -39.07
C PRO A 229 37.17 -51.36 -38.68
N GLU A 230 36.46 -51.42 -37.55
CA GLU A 230 35.74 -50.30 -36.93
C GLU A 230 36.72 -49.32 -36.26
N VAL A 231 36.74 -48.06 -36.69
CA VAL A 231 37.44 -46.96 -35.99
C VAL A 231 36.40 -46.09 -35.30
N VAL A 232 36.30 -46.24 -33.98
CA VAL A 232 35.46 -45.39 -33.13
C VAL A 232 36.25 -44.11 -32.81
N VAL A 233 35.90 -42.99 -33.45
CA VAL A 233 36.39 -41.66 -33.05
C VAL A 233 35.42 -41.08 -32.03
N ASN A 234 35.82 -41.08 -30.76
CA ASN A 234 35.04 -40.48 -29.69
C ASN A 234 35.28 -38.95 -29.66
N VAL A 235 34.28 -38.15 -30.01
CA VAL A 235 34.36 -36.68 -29.95
C VAL A 235 33.74 -36.20 -28.63
N PRO A 236 34.49 -35.51 -27.75
CA PRO A 236 33.93 -34.96 -26.51
C PRO A 236 32.95 -33.80 -26.79
N PRO A 237 31.91 -33.61 -25.95
CA PRO A 237 30.88 -32.60 -26.19
C PRO A 237 31.43 -31.17 -26.07
N ALA A 238 30.92 -30.27 -26.91
CA ALA A 238 31.33 -28.87 -26.94
C ALA A 238 30.77 -28.09 -25.74
N ASN A 239 31.65 -27.48 -24.95
CA ASN A 239 31.27 -26.51 -23.92
C ASN A 239 31.21 -25.10 -24.52
N VAL A 240 30.03 -24.48 -24.51
CA VAL A 240 29.83 -23.08 -24.89
C VAL A 240 29.73 -22.25 -23.61
N SER A 241 30.76 -21.45 -23.32
CA SER A 241 30.76 -20.48 -22.22
C SER A 241 30.39 -19.10 -22.76
N VAL A 242 29.23 -18.57 -22.39
CA VAL A 242 28.81 -17.20 -22.70
C VAL A 242 29.04 -16.33 -21.47
N ALA A 243 29.86 -15.28 -21.59
CA ALA A 243 30.09 -14.32 -20.51
C ALA A 243 28.86 -13.43 -20.31
N ALA A 244 28.51 -13.14 -19.05
CA ALA A 244 27.35 -12.32 -18.69
C ALA A 244 27.50 -10.86 -19.19
N PRO A 245 26.41 -10.21 -19.64
CA PRO A 245 26.48 -8.84 -20.16
C PRO A 245 26.61 -7.81 -19.03
N VAL A 246 27.58 -6.90 -19.17
CA VAL A 246 27.74 -5.73 -18.29
C VAL A 246 26.78 -4.63 -18.74
N ILE A 247 25.77 -4.33 -17.93
CA ILE A 247 24.81 -3.24 -18.18
C ILE A 247 25.35 -1.99 -17.51
N ASN A 248 25.80 -1.02 -18.31
CA ASN A 248 26.26 0.28 -17.81
C ASN A 248 25.11 1.28 -17.88
N VAL A 249 24.46 1.55 -16.75
CA VAL A 249 23.35 2.52 -16.66
C VAL A 249 23.92 3.90 -16.37
N PRO A 250 23.77 4.89 -17.28
CA PRO A 250 24.20 6.26 -17.00
C PRO A 250 23.32 6.91 -15.91
N GLU A 251 23.90 7.77 -15.09
CA GLU A 251 23.21 8.48 -14.01
C GLU A 251 22.01 9.29 -14.53
N THR A 252 20.87 9.15 -13.86
CA THR A 252 19.62 9.82 -14.20
C THR A 252 19.59 11.22 -13.59
N VAL A 253 19.80 12.24 -14.41
CA VAL A 253 19.65 13.65 -13.98
C VAL A 253 18.18 14.05 -14.13
N VAL A 254 17.45 14.07 -13.01
CA VAL A 254 16.06 14.56 -12.97
C VAL A 254 16.09 16.09 -12.93
N ARG A 255 15.72 16.72 -14.04
CA ARG A 255 15.51 18.17 -14.09
C ARG A 255 14.10 18.49 -13.61
N VAL A 256 13.98 18.92 -12.35
CA VAL A 256 12.72 19.42 -11.80
C VAL A 256 12.56 20.88 -12.24
N ASN A 257 11.56 21.15 -13.08
CA ASN A 257 11.19 22.51 -13.44
C ASN A 257 10.12 22.98 -12.44
N VAL A 258 10.50 23.85 -11.51
CA VAL A 258 9.58 24.41 -10.51
C VAL A 258 8.87 25.61 -11.15
N PRO A 259 7.54 25.61 -11.33
CA PRO A 259 6.85 26.79 -11.83
C PRO A 259 6.88 27.90 -10.78
N GLU A 260 7.28 29.11 -11.19
CA GLU A 260 7.28 30.30 -10.33
C GLU A 260 5.85 30.61 -9.85
N SER A 261 5.69 30.75 -8.53
CA SER A 261 4.42 31.15 -7.92
C SER A 261 4.24 32.65 -8.05
N LYS A 262 3.24 33.10 -8.82
CA LYS A 262 2.90 34.53 -8.93
C LYS A 262 2.22 35.01 -7.64
N PRO A 263 2.67 36.12 -7.03
CA PRO A 263 2.05 36.66 -5.82
C PRO A 263 0.66 37.21 -6.13
N THR A 264 -0.32 36.90 -5.27
CA THR A 264 -1.69 37.44 -5.36
C THR A 264 -1.86 38.53 -4.31
N VAL A 265 -2.24 39.74 -4.74
CA VAL A 265 -2.50 40.87 -3.85
C VAL A 265 -4.00 40.97 -3.62
N ARG A 266 -4.40 41.07 -2.34
CA ARG A 266 -5.80 41.23 -1.93
C ARG A 266 -6.04 42.64 -1.45
N THR A 267 -6.96 43.35 -2.10
CA THR A 267 -7.38 44.69 -1.69
C THR A 267 -8.77 44.62 -1.08
N VAL A 268 -8.93 45.21 0.10
CA VAL A 268 -10.18 45.19 0.88
C VAL A 268 -10.74 46.60 0.95
N GLU A 269 -11.90 46.82 0.35
CA GLU A 269 -12.62 48.10 0.45
C GLU A 269 -13.54 48.08 1.67
N ARG A 270 -13.49 49.15 2.47
CA ARG A 270 -14.24 49.31 3.71
C ARG A 270 -15.05 50.61 3.70
N ASP A 271 -16.21 50.57 4.35
CA ASP A 271 -17.08 51.74 4.55
C ASP A 271 -16.56 52.65 5.69
N ALA A 272 -17.16 53.83 5.86
CA ALA A 272 -16.81 54.82 6.89
C ALA A 272 -16.89 54.28 8.33
N ASP A 273 -17.74 53.27 8.56
CA ASP A 273 -17.89 52.56 9.84
C ASP A 273 -16.96 51.32 9.98
N GLY A 274 -16.01 51.14 9.07
CA GLY A 274 -14.98 50.09 9.13
C GLY A 274 -15.41 48.68 8.71
N ARG A 275 -16.66 48.53 8.23
CA ARG A 275 -17.21 47.27 7.72
C ARG A 275 -16.69 46.97 6.31
N ILE A 276 -16.38 45.70 6.03
CA ILE A 276 -15.86 45.25 4.74
C ILE A 276 -17.00 45.22 3.72
N LEU A 277 -16.84 45.94 2.61
CA LEU A 277 -17.79 45.98 1.51
C LEU A 277 -17.44 44.94 0.45
N THR A 278 -16.19 44.95 -0.02
CA THR A 278 -15.74 44.07 -1.12
C THR A 278 -14.28 43.68 -0.93
N ILE A 279 -13.95 42.43 -1.25
CA ILE A 279 -12.57 41.92 -1.31
C ILE A 279 -12.28 41.55 -2.76
N THR A 280 -11.31 42.21 -3.37
CA THR A 280 -10.90 41.95 -4.76
C THR A 280 -9.50 41.35 -4.74
N GLU A 281 -9.35 40.16 -5.33
CA GLU A 281 -8.06 39.47 -5.46
C GLU A 281 -7.53 39.66 -6.88
N ARG A 282 -6.30 40.19 -7.02
CA ARG A 282 -5.63 40.36 -8.31
C ARG A 282 -4.31 39.60 -8.29
N VAL A 283 -4.12 38.74 -9.29
CA VAL A 283 -2.84 38.07 -9.55
C VAL A 283 -2.01 39.02 -10.40
N GLU A 284 -0.82 39.41 -9.94
CA GLU A 284 0.11 40.17 -10.78
C GLU A 284 0.64 39.26 -11.90
N GLU A 285 0.64 39.75 -13.13
CA GLU A 285 1.17 39.03 -14.30
C GLU A 285 2.69 38.89 -14.26
#